data_AF-A0A7V6B4W7-F1
#
_entry.id   AF-A0A7V6B4W7-F1
#
_cell.length_a   1.000
_cell.length_b   1.000
_cell.length_c   1.000
_cell.angle_alpha   90.00
_cell.angle_beta   90.00
_cell.angle_gamma   90.00
#
_symmetry.space_group_name_H-M   'P 1'
#
loop_
_entity.id
_entity.type
_entity.pdbx_description
1 polymer ?
#
loop_
_entity_poly.entity_id
_entity_poly.type
_entity_poly.pdbx_seq_one_letter_code
_entity_poly.pdbx_strand_id
1 'polypeptide(L)'
;MAQYLCFASIPNTQPQAYYATIVPVLAEIKRSSPTDKELRQFLKQRNLYDKGSFERVLEILDIKSVGGRFVLGEWAQKMLDAKDEQEFKEVLARRLYELNPLMMKYCLVAMDTEHEGRLHSTNELFRMLTSFVYPGKKPILVDFKAYVDWGVSAGLWKMVGVRWGLGDVGKKMLEVVRRLDDDEFLEEEREALEGREEEERIEQEEIEESKGVEAQVQEAAEERVEEASAVKAPEVQEPVEVKIEPRVAEPKVAPRPVQIDEAFRQESSEYLKRWFEKYTLGEVLKAQGLGLRKESPTLLVESAFCALLLSRGLREKEVLWAMDFLSQFKVFGCSSFGKLPFERIAGALKQKGGSFAWFEALVYVPMLAGKMPQVLPKALEAHDFKEFLSIVWSDLFEPYAPLAPFYFARLLLDLGILPERLSRAGFVPSLLVRENAFRIGLIDGIVASDFQELVRQCEALSSLFPKPYFETPLAIAKSAFGCMFDCPRKRVCECPCLEKTEVTGL
;
A
#
# COMPACT_ATOMS: atom_id res chain seq x y z
N MET A 1 -29.90 10.20 -10.73
CA MET A 1 -28.87 10.52 -9.70
C MET A 1 -27.50 10.44 -10.36
N ALA A 2 -26.58 11.38 -10.09
CA ALA A 2 -25.26 11.38 -10.75
C ALA A 2 -24.36 10.26 -10.20
N GLN A 3 -23.73 9.49 -11.09
CA GLN A 3 -22.77 8.45 -10.71
C GLN A 3 -21.49 9.05 -10.09
N TYR A 4 -21.27 8.84 -8.79
CA TYR A 4 -20.03 9.21 -8.12
C TYR A 4 -18.90 8.23 -8.44
N LEU A 5 -17.74 8.75 -8.84
CA LEU A 5 -16.57 7.94 -9.22
C LEU A 5 -15.32 8.19 -8.38
N CYS A 6 -15.24 9.33 -7.69
CA CYS A 6 -14.03 9.82 -7.07
C CYS A 6 -13.85 9.30 -5.64
N PHE A 7 -13.75 7.98 -5.45
CA PHE A 7 -13.57 7.40 -4.12
C PHE A 7 -12.13 7.56 -3.60
N ALA A 8 -11.97 7.73 -2.28
CA ALA A 8 -10.67 7.74 -1.64
C ALA A 8 -10.67 6.92 -0.35
N SER A 9 -9.60 6.15 -0.12
CA SER A 9 -9.44 5.34 1.11
C SER A 9 -9.08 6.23 2.30
N ILE A 10 -9.41 5.79 3.51
CA ILE A 10 -8.98 6.45 4.74
C ILE A 10 -7.48 6.18 4.94
N PRO A 11 -6.62 7.22 5.00
CA PRO A 11 -5.18 7.03 5.13
C PRO A 11 -4.81 6.18 6.35
N ASN A 12 -3.81 5.32 6.18
CA ASN A 12 -3.24 4.48 7.25
C ASN A 12 -4.25 3.60 8.01
N THR A 13 -5.42 3.33 7.42
CA THR A 13 -6.48 2.55 8.04
C THR A 13 -6.82 1.36 7.15
N GLN A 14 -6.83 0.15 7.73
CA GLN A 14 -7.31 -1.05 7.02
C GLN A 14 -8.84 -0.98 6.88
N PRO A 15 -9.43 -1.48 5.78
CA PRO A 15 -10.89 -1.43 5.55
C PRO A 15 -11.73 -1.95 6.72
N GLN A 16 -11.27 -3.01 7.40
CA GLN A 16 -11.97 -3.61 8.54
C GLN A 16 -12.01 -2.70 9.77
N ALA A 17 -11.09 -1.73 9.87
CA ALA A 17 -10.99 -0.80 10.98
C ALA A 17 -11.74 0.52 10.73
N TYR A 18 -12.40 0.68 9.57
CA TYR A 18 -13.10 1.93 9.22
C TYR A 18 -14.18 2.31 10.21
N TYR A 19 -14.96 1.35 10.74
CA TYR A 19 -15.94 1.63 11.80
C TYR A 19 -15.28 2.30 13.03
N ALA A 20 -14.23 1.68 13.56
CA ALA A 20 -13.50 2.17 14.73
C ALA A 20 -12.79 3.51 14.47
N THR A 21 -12.47 3.82 13.22
CA THR A 21 -11.83 5.07 12.80
C THR A 21 -12.83 6.20 12.53
N ILE A 22 -13.92 5.91 11.84
CA ILE A 22 -14.91 6.89 11.38
C ILE A 22 -15.74 7.40 12.55
N VAL A 23 -16.23 6.52 13.42
CA VAL A 23 -17.14 6.92 14.51
C VAL A 23 -16.52 8.01 15.41
N PRO A 24 -15.25 7.93 15.86
CA PRO A 24 -14.61 9.02 16.60
C PRO A 24 -14.48 10.32 15.82
N VAL A 25 -14.28 10.27 14.50
CA VAL A 25 -14.21 11.46 13.65
C VAL A 25 -15.57 12.14 13.57
N LEU A 26 -16.63 11.36 13.32
CA LEU A 26 -18.00 11.88 13.27
C LEU A 26 -18.42 12.46 14.63
N ALA A 27 -18.08 11.77 15.72
CA ALA A 27 -18.35 12.25 17.08
C ALA A 27 -17.62 13.56 17.40
N GLU A 28 -16.36 13.71 16.97
CA GLU A 28 -15.62 14.98 17.12
C GLU A 28 -16.33 16.10 16.37
N ILE A 29 -16.67 15.88 15.10
CA ILE A 29 -17.32 16.89 14.27
C ILE A 29 -18.67 17.31 14.86
N LYS A 30 -19.50 16.36 15.29
CA LYS A 30 -20.79 16.65 15.96
C LYS A 30 -20.60 17.46 17.24
N ARG A 31 -19.52 17.20 17.99
CA ARG A 31 -19.26 17.83 19.29
C ARG A 31 -18.70 19.25 19.15
N SER A 32 -17.72 19.46 18.26
CA SER A 32 -16.95 20.70 18.22
C SER A 32 -17.23 21.59 17.02
N SER A 33 -17.96 21.09 16.01
CA SER A 33 -18.20 21.76 14.72
C SER A 33 -16.94 22.47 14.21
N PRO A 34 -15.84 21.72 14.01
CA PRO A 34 -14.50 22.27 13.86
C PRO A 34 -14.38 23.06 12.56
N THR A 35 -13.51 24.06 12.58
CA THR A 35 -13.04 24.72 11.35
C THR A 35 -12.14 23.77 10.54
N ASP A 36 -11.85 24.12 9.29
CA ASP A 36 -10.95 23.33 8.44
C ASP A 36 -9.57 23.09 9.06
N LYS A 37 -8.99 24.13 9.65
CA LYS A 37 -7.69 24.00 10.33
C LYS A 37 -7.74 23.02 11.50
N GLU A 38 -8.79 23.09 12.31
CA GLU A 38 -8.96 22.24 13.50
C GLU A 38 -9.20 20.79 13.13
N LEU A 39 -10.08 20.53 12.15
CA LEU A 39 -10.34 19.17 11.68
C LEU A 39 -9.09 18.54 11.07
N ARG A 40 -8.36 19.27 10.22
CA ARG A 40 -7.09 18.77 9.67
C ARG A 40 -6.06 18.48 10.76
N GLN A 41 -5.97 19.32 11.79
CA GLN A 41 -5.07 19.08 12.92
C GLN A 41 -5.48 17.82 13.71
N PHE A 42 -6.77 17.65 13.99
CA PHE A 42 -7.31 16.47 14.66
C PHE A 42 -7.00 15.17 13.89
N LEU A 43 -7.19 15.18 12.57
CA LEU A 43 -6.88 14.03 11.71
C LEU A 43 -5.37 13.75 11.62
N LYS A 44 -4.53 14.79 11.55
CA LYS A 44 -3.06 14.65 11.56
C LYS A 44 -2.55 13.99 12.84
N GLN A 45 -3.09 14.37 14.00
CA GLN A 45 -2.71 13.77 15.29
C GLN A 45 -3.03 12.26 15.36
N ARG A 46 -4.00 11.81 14.55
CA ARG A 46 -4.40 10.39 14.44
C ARG A 46 -3.79 9.70 13.21
N ASN A 47 -2.92 10.36 12.47
CA ASN A 47 -2.36 9.88 11.20
C ASN A 47 -3.42 9.55 10.13
N LEU A 48 -4.57 10.24 10.13
CA LEU A 48 -5.68 10.03 9.20
C LEU A 48 -5.78 11.09 8.09
N TYR A 49 -4.91 12.11 8.10
CA TYR A 49 -4.95 13.20 7.14
C TYR A 49 -4.04 12.95 5.94
N ASP A 50 -4.61 12.97 4.75
CA ASP A 50 -3.90 13.12 3.48
C ASP A 50 -4.54 14.24 2.65
N LYS A 51 -3.71 15.10 2.03
CA LYS A 51 -4.20 16.28 1.31
C LYS A 51 -5.00 15.89 0.05
N GLY A 52 -4.63 14.79 -0.63
CA GLY A 52 -5.23 14.39 -1.90
C GLY A 52 -6.53 13.58 -1.74
N SER A 53 -6.77 12.99 -0.57
CA SER A 53 -8.01 12.27 -0.27
C SER A 53 -9.01 13.05 0.60
N PHE A 54 -8.57 14.10 1.29
CA PHE A 54 -9.37 14.77 2.33
C PHE A 54 -10.79 15.13 1.89
N GLU A 55 -10.96 15.90 0.81
CA GLU A 55 -12.28 16.36 0.35
C GLU A 55 -13.18 15.20 -0.07
N ARG A 56 -12.61 14.21 -0.77
CA ARG A 56 -13.33 13.00 -1.22
C ARG A 56 -13.81 12.15 -0.04
N VAL A 57 -13.00 12.01 1.00
CA VAL A 57 -13.40 11.30 2.22
C VAL A 57 -14.54 12.01 2.93
N LEU A 58 -14.50 13.35 3.01
CA LEU A 58 -15.60 14.12 3.61
C LEU A 58 -16.90 13.94 2.82
N GLU A 59 -16.84 13.95 1.50
CA GLU A 59 -18.01 13.79 0.63
C GLU A 59 -18.66 12.39 0.76
N ILE A 60 -17.86 11.32 0.77
CA ILE A 60 -18.34 9.94 0.97
C ILE A 60 -19.06 9.82 2.31
N LEU A 61 -18.46 10.41 3.36
CA LEU A 61 -19.02 10.44 4.71
C LEU A 61 -20.17 11.44 4.88
N ASP A 62 -20.53 12.21 3.85
CA ASP A 62 -21.55 13.27 3.89
C ASP A 62 -21.27 14.32 4.99
N ILE A 63 -20.02 14.80 5.06
CA ILE A 63 -19.61 15.89 5.95
C ILE A 63 -19.62 17.19 5.15
N LYS A 64 -20.37 18.19 5.61
CA LYS A 64 -20.61 19.45 4.89
C LYS A 64 -19.87 20.61 5.56
N SER A 65 -19.42 21.58 4.77
CA SER A 65 -18.89 22.85 5.28
C SER A 65 -19.98 23.92 5.23
N VAL A 66 -20.43 24.39 6.39
CA VAL A 66 -21.46 25.43 6.51
C VAL A 66 -20.87 26.59 7.31
N GLY A 67 -20.78 27.77 6.69
CA GLY A 67 -20.17 28.94 7.33
C GLY A 67 -18.71 28.74 7.75
N GLY A 68 -17.94 27.94 7.00
CA GLY A 68 -16.53 27.64 7.30
C GLY A 68 -16.31 26.64 8.42
N ARG A 69 -17.37 25.98 8.91
CA ARG A 69 -17.32 24.92 9.93
C ARG A 69 -17.86 23.62 9.36
N PHE A 70 -17.27 22.51 9.78
CA PHE A 70 -17.71 21.19 9.39
C PHE A 70 -18.88 20.73 10.26
N VAL A 71 -19.93 20.24 9.60
CA VAL A 71 -21.12 19.66 10.21
C VAL A 71 -21.44 18.31 9.58
N LEU A 72 -22.15 17.46 10.34
CA LEU A 72 -22.61 16.18 9.84
C LEU A 72 -23.81 16.36 8.92
N GLY A 73 -23.75 15.77 7.73
CA GLY A 73 -24.92 15.55 6.88
C GLY A 73 -25.78 14.39 7.38
N GLU A 74 -26.80 14.05 6.60
CA GLU A 74 -27.80 13.05 6.98
C GLU A 74 -27.18 11.66 7.11
N TRP A 75 -26.34 11.27 6.17
CA TRP A 75 -25.70 9.96 6.18
C TRP A 75 -24.67 9.83 7.30
N ALA A 76 -23.87 10.87 7.52
CA ALA A 76 -22.92 10.95 8.61
C ALA A 76 -23.64 10.84 9.97
N GLN A 77 -24.77 11.51 10.11
CA GLN A 77 -25.58 11.47 11.33
C GLN A 77 -26.15 10.06 11.57
N LYS A 78 -26.72 9.42 10.55
CA LYS A 78 -27.21 8.03 10.60
C LYS A 78 -26.10 7.04 10.97
N MET A 79 -24.90 7.20 10.41
CA MET A 79 -23.75 6.37 10.75
C MET A 79 -23.33 6.53 12.21
N LEU A 80 -23.32 7.77 12.73
CA LEU A 80 -22.97 8.03 14.12
C LEU A 80 -24.03 7.54 15.11
N ASP A 81 -25.30 7.57 14.73
CA ASP A 81 -26.42 7.12 15.57
C ASP A 81 -26.67 5.61 15.50
N ALA A 82 -25.93 4.88 14.68
CA ALA A 82 -25.99 3.42 14.59
C ALA A 82 -25.64 2.78 15.95
N LYS A 83 -26.44 1.80 16.38
CA LYS A 83 -26.33 1.18 17.70
C LYS A 83 -25.12 0.27 17.83
N ASP A 84 -24.72 -0.35 16.72
CA ASP A 84 -23.61 -1.28 16.65
C ASP A 84 -22.90 -1.21 15.29
N GLU A 85 -21.83 -2.00 15.16
CA GLU A 85 -21.04 -2.08 13.92
C GLU A 85 -21.86 -2.63 12.73
N GLN A 86 -22.85 -3.49 12.99
CA GLN A 86 -23.65 -4.10 11.93
C GLN A 86 -24.63 -3.08 11.33
N GLU A 87 -25.31 -2.30 12.16
CA GLU A 87 -26.17 -1.20 11.72
C GLU A 87 -25.35 -0.13 10.98
N PHE A 88 -24.15 0.20 11.46
CA PHE A 88 -23.23 1.10 10.75
C PHE A 88 -22.90 0.59 9.34
N LYS A 89 -22.58 -0.70 9.21
CA LYS A 89 -22.30 -1.34 7.91
C LYS A 89 -23.46 -1.24 6.95
N GLU A 90 -24.68 -1.46 7.43
CA GLU A 90 -25.90 -1.36 6.62
C GLU A 90 -26.17 0.08 6.17
N VAL A 91 -25.95 1.07 7.04
CA VAL A 91 -26.04 2.50 6.67
C VAL A 91 -24.99 2.86 5.62
N LEU A 92 -23.73 2.45 5.82
CA LEU A 92 -22.65 2.70 4.87
C LEU A 92 -22.91 2.02 3.51
N ALA A 93 -23.43 0.79 3.50
CA ALA A 93 -23.81 0.09 2.28
C ALA A 93 -24.87 0.86 1.48
N ARG A 94 -25.90 1.39 2.16
CA ARG A 94 -26.92 2.23 1.50
C ARG A 94 -26.33 3.53 0.95
N ARG A 95 -25.42 4.17 1.69
CA ARG A 95 -24.70 5.34 1.20
C ARG A 95 -23.92 5.03 -0.08
N LEU A 96 -23.19 3.91 -0.11
CA LEU A 96 -22.45 3.49 -1.30
C LEU A 96 -23.38 3.19 -2.48
N TYR A 97 -24.58 2.65 -2.22
CA TYR A 97 -25.59 2.45 -3.24
C TYR A 97 -26.05 3.78 -3.82
N GLU A 98 -26.39 4.78 -3.00
CA GLU A 98 -26.81 6.10 -3.49
C GLU A 98 -25.71 6.84 -4.25
N LEU A 99 -24.45 6.67 -3.85
CA LEU A 99 -23.33 7.28 -4.54
C LEU A 99 -23.15 6.69 -5.95
N ASN A 100 -23.32 5.37 -6.11
CA ASN A 100 -23.20 4.73 -7.42
C ASN A 100 -23.96 3.39 -7.51
N PRO A 101 -25.26 3.42 -7.88
CA PRO A 101 -26.09 2.22 -7.94
C PRO A 101 -25.60 1.20 -8.96
N LEU A 102 -25.22 1.65 -10.17
CA LEU A 102 -24.74 0.79 -11.25
C LEU A 102 -23.44 0.08 -10.87
N MET A 103 -22.45 0.80 -10.35
CA MET A 103 -21.20 0.18 -9.94
C MET A 103 -21.42 -0.88 -8.85
N MET A 104 -22.33 -0.61 -7.89
CA MET A 104 -22.69 -1.60 -6.88
C MET A 104 -23.38 -2.81 -7.50
N LYS A 105 -24.40 -2.60 -8.36
CA LYS A 105 -25.13 -3.68 -9.03
C LYS A 105 -24.18 -4.64 -9.74
N TYR A 106 -23.34 -4.10 -10.61
CA TYR A 106 -22.43 -4.90 -11.43
C TYR A 106 -21.39 -5.64 -10.56
N CYS A 107 -20.84 -5.00 -9.52
CA CYS A 107 -19.92 -5.69 -8.60
C CYS A 107 -20.60 -6.83 -7.84
N LEU A 108 -21.80 -6.61 -7.29
CA LEU A 108 -22.50 -7.61 -6.49
C LEU A 108 -22.99 -8.78 -7.36
N VAL A 109 -23.56 -8.51 -8.53
CA VAL A 109 -24.02 -9.55 -9.47
C VAL A 109 -22.84 -10.39 -9.97
N ALA A 110 -21.71 -9.78 -10.32
CA ALA A 110 -20.52 -10.52 -10.73
C ALA A 110 -20.02 -11.50 -9.65
N MET A 111 -20.19 -11.15 -8.38
CA MET A 111 -19.80 -11.98 -7.24
C MET A 111 -20.88 -12.94 -6.75
N ASP A 112 -22.04 -12.98 -7.39
CA ASP A 112 -23.14 -13.86 -7.02
C ASP A 112 -22.94 -15.29 -7.56
N THR A 113 -22.25 -16.10 -6.77
CA THR A 113 -21.96 -17.50 -7.10
C THR A 113 -23.20 -18.39 -7.25
N GLU A 114 -24.38 -17.95 -6.80
CA GLU A 114 -25.62 -18.72 -6.91
C GLU A 114 -26.28 -18.54 -8.29
N HIS A 115 -25.97 -17.46 -9.02
CA HIS A 115 -26.57 -17.13 -10.32
C HIS A 115 -25.48 -16.70 -11.32
N GLU A 116 -24.60 -17.65 -11.67
CA GLU A 116 -23.56 -17.54 -12.72
C GLU A 116 -22.36 -16.64 -12.41
N GLY A 117 -22.41 -15.85 -11.34
CA GLY A 117 -21.27 -15.10 -10.82
C GLY A 117 -20.16 -16.01 -10.28
N ARG A 118 -19.03 -15.41 -9.94
CA ARG A 118 -17.88 -16.13 -9.36
C ARG A 118 -17.11 -15.25 -8.38
N LEU A 119 -16.19 -15.85 -7.65
CA LEU A 119 -15.26 -15.06 -6.84
C LEU A 119 -14.33 -14.25 -7.77
N HIS A 120 -14.20 -12.95 -7.51
CA HIS A 120 -13.40 -12.02 -8.32
C HIS A 120 -12.32 -11.33 -7.49
N SER A 121 -11.16 -11.07 -8.09
CA SER A 121 -10.18 -10.11 -7.58
C SER A 121 -10.58 -8.67 -7.92
N THR A 122 -10.01 -7.69 -7.22
CA THR A 122 -10.24 -6.26 -7.52
C THR A 122 -9.92 -5.91 -8.97
N ASN A 123 -8.85 -6.47 -9.54
CA ASN A 123 -8.46 -6.18 -10.93
C ASN A 123 -9.42 -6.81 -11.95
N GLU A 124 -10.03 -7.95 -11.64
CA GLU A 124 -11.04 -8.58 -12.51
C GLU A 124 -12.34 -7.77 -12.51
N LEU A 125 -12.82 -7.33 -11.33
CA LEU A 125 -13.97 -6.42 -11.24
C LEU A 125 -13.70 -5.10 -11.97
N PHE A 126 -12.51 -4.53 -11.81
CA PHE A 126 -12.13 -3.31 -12.51
C PHE A 126 -12.19 -3.48 -14.03
N ARG A 127 -11.59 -4.57 -14.57
CA ARG A 127 -11.63 -4.86 -16.01
C ARG A 127 -13.05 -4.98 -16.54
N MET A 128 -13.93 -5.64 -15.79
CA MET A 128 -15.35 -5.74 -16.12
C MET A 128 -16.02 -4.36 -16.20
N LEU A 129 -15.83 -3.50 -15.20
CA LEU A 129 -16.40 -2.14 -15.18
C LEU A 129 -15.80 -1.22 -16.25
N THR A 130 -14.62 -1.51 -16.75
CA THR A 130 -14.01 -0.75 -17.87
C THR A 130 -14.32 -1.33 -19.25
N SER A 131 -14.99 -2.50 -19.31
CA SER A 131 -15.37 -3.16 -20.54
C SER A 131 -16.48 -2.40 -21.28
N PHE A 132 -16.84 -2.86 -22.48
CA PHE A 132 -17.95 -2.29 -23.25
C PHE A 132 -19.33 -2.71 -22.72
N VAL A 133 -19.38 -3.73 -21.85
CA VAL A 133 -20.63 -4.27 -21.30
C VAL A 133 -21.14 -3.44 -20.12
N TYR A 134 -20.26 -2.68 -19.46
CA TYR A 134 -20.66 -1.81 -18.36
C TYR A 134 -21.23 -0.49 -18.92
N PRO A 135 -22.50 -0.16 -18.64
CA PRO A 135 -23.16 0.99 -19.26
C PRO A 135 -22.95 2.30 -18.47
N GLY A 136 -22.39 2.22 -17.26
CA GLY A 136 -22.10 3.38 -16.42
C GLY A 136 -20.79 4.09 -16.75
N LYS A 137 -20.50 5.18 -16.02
CA LYS A 137 -19.25 5.94 -16.17
C LYS A 137 -18.07 5.13 -15.62
N LYS A 138 -16.99 5.05 -16.39
CA LYS A 138 -15.84 4.17 -16.07
C LYS A 138 -14.98 4.77 -14.95
N PRO A 139 -14.75 4.06 -13.84
CA PRO A 139 -13.86 4.53 -12.79
C PRO A 139 -12.38 4.38 -13.22
N ILE A 140 -11.48 5.11 -12.57
CA ILE A 140 -10.04 4.83 -12.63
C ILE A 140 -9.65 3.79 -11.57
N LEU A 141 -8.56 3.06 -11.79
CA LEU A 141 -8.18 1.94 -10.92
C LEU A 141 -7.94 2.36 -9.46
N VAL A 142 -7.37 3.54 -9.23
CA VAL A 142 -7.08 4.03 -7.88
C VAL A 142 -8.38 4.26 -7.09
N ASP A 143 -9.34 4.95 -7.70
CA ASP A 143 -10.61 5.24 -7.06
C ASP A 143 -11.47 3.97 -6.93
N PHE A 144 -11.42 3.06 -7.91
CA PHE A 144 -12.11 1.78 -7.78
C PHE A 144 -11.56 0.91 -6.63
N LYS A 145 -10.23 0.91 -6.42
CA LYS A 145 -9.64 0.25 -5.25
C LYS A 145 -10.12 0.87 -3.93
N ALA A 146 -10.27 2.19 -3.89
CA ALA A 146 -10.84 2.87 -2.73
C ALA A 146 -12.31 2.49 -2.53
N TYR A 147 -13.12 2.47 -3.58
CA TYR A 147 -14.49 1.96 -3.53
C TYR A 147 -14.53 0.53 -2.97
N VAL A 148 -13.57 -0.30 -3.34
CA VAL A 148 -13.43 -1.65 -2.80
C VAL A 148 -13.19 -1.67 -1.30
N ASP A 149 -12.30 -0.81 -0.81
CA ASP A 149 -12.05 -0.67 0.63
C ASP A 149 -13.34 -0.26 1.38
N TRP A 150 -14.12 0.68 0.83
CA TRP A 150 -15.42 1.06 1.39
C TRP A 150 -16.43 -0.10 1.37
N GLY A 151 -16.48 -0.87 0.28
CA GLY A 151 -17.36 -2.03 0.17
C GLY A 151 -17.04 -3.13 1.18
N VAL A 152 -15.74 -3.39 1.43
CA VAL A 152 -15.30 -4.31 2.49
C VAL A 152 -15.68 -3.76 3.86
N SER A 153 -15.45 -2.47 4.13
CA SER A 153 -15.87 -1.83 5.38
C SER A 153 -17.38 -1.90 5.60
N ALA A 154 -18.18 -1.80 4.55
CA ALA A 154 -19.64 -1.86 4.60
C ALA A 154 -20.17 -3.29 4.73
N GLY A 155 -19.30 -4.31 4.78
CA GLY A 155 -19.70 -5.71 4.82
C GLY A 155 -20.36 -6.19 3.52
N LEU A 156 -20.23 -5.44 2.43
CA LEU A 156 -20.71 -5.88 1.11
C LEU A 156 -19.92 -7.09 0.65
N TRP A 157 -18.61 -7.11 0.93
CA TRP A 157 -17.71 -8.15 0.45
C TRP A 157 -16.87 -8.73 1.58
N LYS A 158 -16.53 -10.00 1.42
CA LYS A 158 -15.61 -10.72 2.30
C LYS A 158 -14.53 -11.40 1.46
N MET A 159 -13.35 -11.55 2.06
CA MET A 159 -12.26 -12.25 1.42
C MET A 159 -12.48 -13.77 1.54
N VAL A 160 -12.52 -14.45 0.41
CA VAL A 160 -12.60 -15.91 0.28
C VAL A 160 -11.34 -16.37 -0.47
N GLY A 161 -10.35 -16.84 0.28
CA GLY A 161 -9.00 -17.09 -0.25
C GLY A 161 -8.32 -15.79 -0.66
N VAL A 162 -8.06 -15.59 -1.96
CA VAL A 162 -7.46 -14.38 -2.53
C VAL A 162 -8.46 -13.53 -3.32
N ARG A 163 -9.74 -13.89 -3.28
CA ARG A 163 -10.78 -13.26 -4.07
C ARG A 163 -11.88 -12.73 -3.16
N TRP A 164 -12.69 -11.83 -3.70
CA TRP A 164 -13.87 -11.31 -3.06
C TRP A 164 -15.06 -12.22 -3.33
N GLY A 165 -15.87 -12.42 -2.30
CA GLY A 165 -17.22 -12.96 -2.39
C GLY A 165 -18.17 -12.07 -1.61
N LEU A 166 -19.47 -12.34 -1.73
CA LEU A 166 -20.51 -11.57 -1.03
C LEU A 166 -20.42 -11.76 0.49
N GLY A 167 -20.36 -10.63 1.20
CA GLY A 167 -20.59 -10.55 2.64
C GLY A 167 -22.09 -10.58 2.96
N ASP A 168 -22.42 -10.63 4.25
CA ASP A 168 -23.82 -10.78 4.68
C ASP A 168 -24.67 -9.56 4.31
N VAL A 169 -24.10 -8.35 4.41
CA VAL A 169 -24.77 -7.12 3.94
C VAL A 169 -24.84 -7.11 2.41
N GLY A 170 -23.81 -7.60 1.73
CA GLY A 170 -23.77 -7.73 0.27
C GLY A 170 -24.88 -8.61 -0.28
N LYS A 171 -25.18 -9.75 0.37
CA LYS A 171 -26.30 -10.62 0.00
C LYS A 171 -27.65 -9.91 0.11
N LYS A 172 -27.87 -9.14 1.19
CA LYS A 172 -29.09 -8.34 1.34
C LYS A 172 -29.19 -7.26 0.25
N MET A 173 -28.09 -6.57 -0.03
CA MET A 173 -28.06 -5.53 -1.05
C MET A 173 -28.20 -6.09 -2.48
N LEU A 174 -27.76 -7.33 -2.72
CA LEU A 174 -27.91 -8.00 -4.01
C LEU A 174 -29.40 -8.06 -4.44
N GLU A 175 -30.31 -8.37 -3.51
CA GLU A 175 -31.75 -8.39 -3.78
C GLU A 175 -32.30 -7.01 -4.17
N VAL A 176 -31.72 -5.94 -3.62
CA VAL A 176 -32.09 -4.56 -3.93
C VAL A 176 -31.59 -4.17 -5.32
N VAL A 177 -30.29 -4.36 -5.59
CA VAL A 177 -29.67 -3.91 -6.84
C VAL A 177 -30.12 -4.71 -8.07
N ARG A 178 -30.63 -5.94 -7.88
CA ARG A 178 -31.23 -6.73 -8.97
C ARG A 178 -32.50 -6.12 -9.53
N ARG A 179 -33.22 -5.32 -8.73
CA ARG A 179 -34.46 -4.66 -9.15
C ARG A 179 -34.21 -3.35 -9.87
N LEU A 180 -32.97 -2.86 -9.87
CA LEU A 180 -32.59 -1.68 -10.62
C LEU A 180 -32.64 -2.03 -12.10
N ASP A 181 -33.46 -1.32 -12.87
CA ASP A 181 -33.41 -1.35 -14.34
C ASP A 181 -32.27 -0.42 -14.80
N ASP A 182 -31.35 -0.96 -15.60
CA ASP A 182 -30.17 -0.20 -16.05
C ASP A 182 -30.56 0.88 -17.04
N ASP A 183 -31.52 0.60 -17.92
CA ASP A 183 -31.93 1.50 -19.00
C ASP A 183 -32.73 2.68 -18.43
N GLU A 184 -33.69 2.39 -17.54
CA GLU A 184 -34.47 3.41 -16.82
C GLU A 184 -33.56 4.34 -16.01
N PHE A 185 -32.59 3.77 -15.26
CA PHE A 185 -31.66 4.57 -14.46
C PHE A 185 -30.80 5.52 -15.33
N LEU A 186 -30.35 5.06 -16.49
CA LEU A 186 -29.52 5.86 -17.40
C LEU A 186 -30.34 6.92 -18.16
N GLU A 187 -31.61 6.65 -18.44
CA GLU A 187 -32.55 7.64 -18.97
C GLU A 187 -32.80 8.75 -17.94
N GLU A 188 -33.13 8.40 -16.68
CA GLU A 188 -33.28 9.37 -15.60
C GLU A 188 -32.01 10.20 -15.36
N GLU A 189 -30.81 9.61 -15.49
CA GLU A 189 -29.56 10.35 -15.35
C GLU A 189 -29.35 11.35 -16.51
N ARG A 190 -29.73 10.98 -17.75
CA ARG A 190 -29.68 11.88 -18.91
C ARG A 190 -30.65 13.04 -18.76
N GLU A 191 -31.91 12.76 -18.43
CA GLU A 191 -32.93 13.81 -18.23
C GLU A 191 -32.53 14.77 -17.10
N ALA A 192 -31.96 14.25 -16.02
CA ALA A 192 -31.47 15.08 -14.91
C ALA A 192 -30.23 15.92 -15.26
N LEU A 193 -29.41 15.49 -16.23
CA LEU A 193 -28.30 16.28 -16.76
C LEU A 193 -28.82 17.38 -17.68
N GLU A 194 -29.71 17.04 -18.62
CA GLU A 194 -30.34 18.00 -19.54
C GLU A 194 -31.10 19.10 -18.78
N GLY A 195 -31.84 18.74 -17.72
CA GLY A 195 -32.52 19.71 -16.87
C GLY A 195 -31.59 20.69 -16.16
N ARG A 196 -30.40 20.24 -15.71
CA ARG A 196 -29.39 21.13 -15.10
C ARG A 196 -28.72 22.02 -16.13
N GLU A 197 -28.42 21.50 -17.31
CA GLU A 197 -27.84 22.29 -18.40
C GLU A 197 -28.82 23.38 -18.85
N GLU A 198 -30.13 23.09 -18.87
CA GLU A 198 -31.17 24.08 -19.15
C GLU A 198 -31.28 25.14 -18.03
N GLU A 199 -31.28 24.74 -16.75
CA GLU A 199 -31.26 25.67 -15.62
C GLU A 199 -30.02 26.58 -15.63
N GLU A 200 -28.83 26.02 -15.86
CA GLU A 200 -27.58 26.78 -15.99
C GLU A 200 -27.61 27.71 -17.22
N ARG A 201 -28.25 27.31 -18.33
CA ARG A 201 -28.43 28.18 -19.50
C ARG A 201 -29.39 29.33 -19.20
N ILE A 202 -30.49 29.07 -18.49
CA ILE A 202 -31.43 30.11 -18.05
C ILE A 202 -30.74 31.10 -17.08
N GLU A 203 -29.97 30.61 -16.10
CA GLU A 203 -29.19 31.48 -15.21
C GLU A 203 -28.15 32.31 -15.98
N GLN A 204 -27.49 31.73 -16.99
CA GLN A 204 -26.57 32.46 -17.85
C GLN A 204 -27.28 33.50 -18.72
N GLU A 205 -28.45 33.17 -19.29
CA GLU A 205 -29.28 34.09 -20.07
C GLU A 205 -29.82 35.24 -19.20
N GLU A 206 -30.23 34.99 -17.95
CA GLU A 206 -30.62 36.03 -16.98
C GLU A 206 -29.42 36.92 -16.57
N ILE A 207 -28.22 36.35 -16.45
CA ILE A 207 -26.97 37.10 -16.21
C ILE A 207 -26.58 37.93 -17.44
N GLU A 208 -26.85 37.46 -18.65
CA GLU A 208 -26.60 38.19 -19.89
C GLU A 208 -27.63 39.28 -20.16
N GLU A 209 -28.92 39.06 -19.88
CA GLU A 209 -29.97 40.10 -19.95
C GLU A 209 -29.73 41.21 -18.93
N SER A 210 -29.22 40.89 -17.74
CA SER A 210 -28.82 41.88 -16.73
C SER A 210 -27.54 42.64 -17.08
N LYS A 211 -26.67 42.08 -17.95
CA LYS A 211 -25.50 42.78 -18.54
C LYS A 211 -25.83 43.52 -19.85
N GLY A 212 -26.97 43.21 -20.48
CA GLY A 212 -27.45 43.83 -21.72
C GLY A 212 -27.85 45.30 -21.61
N VAL A 213 -27.87 45.89 -20.40
CA VAL A 213 -28.12 47.32 -20.19
C VAL A 213 -26.83 48.17 -20.20
N GLU A 214 -25.64 47.57 -20.04
CA GLU A 214 -24.37 48.34 -19.95
C GLU A 214 -23.38 48.11 -21.10
N ALA A 215 -23.68 47.25 -22.07
CA ALA A 215 -22.75 46.94 -23.17
C ALA A 215 -23.27 47.35 -24.56
N GLN A 216 -23.82 48.56 -24.69
CA GLN A 216 -23.71 49.30 -25.94
C GLN A 216 -22.37 50.04 -25.94
N VAL A 217 -21.41 49.51 -26.71
CA VAL A 217 -20.19 50.14 -27.28
C VAL A 217 -19.06 49.11 -27.27
N GLN A 218 -19.04 48.24 -28.28
CA GLN A 218 -17.89 48.04 -29.19
C GLN A 218 -18.13 46.80 -30.04
N GLU A 219 -18.44 47.07 -31.30
CA GLU A 219 -18.60 46.13 -32.39
C GLU A 219 -17.25 45.92 -33.10
N ALA A 220 -17.10 44.71 -33.66
CA ALA A 220 -16.40 44.39 -34.91
C ALA A 220 -14.98 43.76 -34.88
N ALA A 221 -14.79 42.88 -35.88
CA ALA A 221 -13.65 42.04 -36.29
C ALA A 221 -13.60 40.66 -35.59
N GLU A 222 -13.59 39.49 -36.25
CA GLU A 222 -13.17 39.15 -37.62
C GLU A 222 -13.67 37.74 -38.03
N GLU A 223 -13.75 37.51 -39.34
CA GLU A 223 -14.23 36.32 -40.07
C GLU A 223 -13.32 35.07 -40.02
N ARG A 224 -13.96 33.90 -39.90
CA ARG A 224 -13.97 32.75 -40.86
C ARG A 224 -12.64 32.13 -41.38
N VAL A 225 -12.35 30.87 -41.04
CA VAL A 225 -11.60 29.89 -41.88
C VAL A 225 -12.09 28.43 -41.63
N GLU A 226 -11.92 27.60 -42.66
CA GLU A 226 -12.51 26.33 -43.11
C GLU A 226 -12.20 25.00 -42.39
N GLU A 227 -12.98 24.01 -42.83
CA GLU A 227 -12.99 22.54 -42.70
C GLU A 227 -11.64 21.79 -42.70
N ALA A 228 -11.56 20.70 -41.92
CA ALA A 228 -11.48 19.31 -42.43
C ALA A 228 -11.02 18.32 -41.35
N SER A 229 -11.66 17.14 -41.28
CA SER A 229 -11.03 15.82 -41.48
C SER A 229 -11.78 14.70 -40.75
N ALA A 230 -12.41 13.81 -41.53
CA ALA A 230 -13.07 12.59 -41.07
C ALA A 230 -12.05 11.44 -40.96
N VAL A 231 -11.93 10.85 -39.77
CA VAL A 231 -11.12 9.64 -39.52
C VAL A 231 -12.05 8.42 -39.52
N LYS A 232 -11.79 7.47 -40.42
CA LYS A 232 -12.48 6.16 -40.49
C LYS A 232 -12.05 5.26 -39.32
N ALA A 233 -13.03 4.66 -38.66
CA ALA A 233 -12.85 3.62 -37.65
C ALA A 233 -12.44 2.27 -38.29
N PRO A 234 -11.62 1.44 -37.61
CA PRO A 234 -11.27 0.10 -38.09
C PRO A 234 -12.34 -0.94 -37.71
N GLU A 235 -12.58 -1.89 -38.62
CA GLU A 235 -13.46 -3.05 -38.44
C GLU A 235 -12.94 -3.99 -37.33
N VAL A 236 -13.85 -4.37 -36.43
CA VAL A 236 -13.64 -5.31 -35.34
C VAL A 236 -13.95 -6.72 -35.83
N GLN A 237 -12.99 -7.64 -35.73
CA GLN A 237 -13.18 -9.06 -35.99
C GLN A 237 -13.82 -9.75 -34.77
N GLU A 238 -14.82 -10.59 -35.03
CA GLU A 238 -15.56 -11.36 -34.02
C GLU A 238 -14.65 -12.40 -33.32
N PRO A 239 -14.74 -12.55 -31.98
CA PRO A 239 -13.97 -13.54 -31.25
C PRO A 239 -14.59 -14.94 -31.36
N VAL A 240 -13.74 -15.90 -31.74
CA VAL A 240 -14.05 -17.33 -31.80
C VAL A 240 -14.27 -17.90 -30.39
N GLU A 241 -15.43 -18.52 -30.16
CA GLU A 241 -15.78 -19.21 -28.91
C GLU A 241 -14.86 -20.41 -28.64
N VAL A 242 -14.05 -20.32 -27.58
CA VAL A 242 -13.29 -21.46 -27.04
C VAL A 242 -14.11 -22.15 -25.96
N LYS A 243 -14.66 -23.32 -26.30
CA LYS A 243 -15.34 -24.21 -25.36
C LYS A 243 -14.33 -24.80 -24.38
N ILE A 244 -14.39 -24.40 -23.11
CA ILE A 244 -13.54 -24.96 -22.04
C ILE A 244 -14.38 -25.97 -21.26
N GLU A 245 -14.03 -27.25 -21.37
CA GLU A 245 -14.66 -28.31 -20.57
C GLU A 245 -14.15 -28.30 -19.12
N PRO A 246 -15.01 -28.61 -18.13
CA PRO A 246 -14.68 -28.56 -16.71
C PRO A 246 -13.65 -29.63 -16.34
N ARG A 247 -12.48 -29.18 -15.86
CA ARG A 247 -11.38 -30.04 -15.43
C ARG A 247 -11.56 -30.44 -13.96
N VAL A 248 -11.65 -31.74 -13.71
CA VAL A 248 -11.70 -32.34 -12.36
C VAL A 248 -10.44 -31.96 -11.57
N ALA A 249 -10.61 -31.50 -10.33
CA ALA A 249 -9.51 -31.02 -9.49
C ALA A 249 -8.59 -32.17 -9.06
N GLU A 250 -7.36 -32.19 -9.58
CA GLU A 250 -6.32 -33.12 -9.17
C GLU A 250 -5.83 -32.79 -7.74
N PRO A 251 -5.46 -33.82 -6.94
CA PRO A 251 -4.91 -33.62 -5.60
C PRO A 251 -3.63 -32.76 -5.66
N LYS A 252 -3.60 -31.69 -4.85
CA LYS A 252 -2.47 -30.74 -4.80
C LYS A 252 -1.22 -31.43 -4.27
N VAL A 253 -0.31 -31.77 -5.17
CA VAL A 253 1.02 -32.30 -4.86
C VAL A 253 1.81 -31.20 -4.14
N ALA A 254 2.32 -31.51 -2.95
CA ALA A 254 3.21 -30.60 -2.23
C ALA A 254 4.42 -30.24 -3.12
N PRO A 255 4.84 -28.96 -3.15
CA PRO A 255 5.96 -28.54 -3.99
C PRO A 255 7.20 -29.35 -3.62
N ARG A 256 7.78 -30.06 -4.59
CA ARG A 256 9.03 -30.78 -4.39
C ARG A 256 10.17 -29.77 -4.22
N PRO A 257 11.13 -30.04 -3.32
CA PRO A 257 12.29 -29.17 -3.15
C PRO A 257 13.04 -29.05 -4.49
N VAL A 258 13.29 -27.81 -4.91
CA VAL A 258 14.05 -27.51 -6.13
C VAL A 258 15.49 -27.94 -5.90
N GLN A 259 16.03 -28.76 -6.81
CA GLN A 259 17.46 -29.08 -6.80
C GLN A 259 18.24 -27.86 -7.28
N ILE A 260 19.05 -27.30 -6.37
CA ILE A 260 19.93 -26.16 -6.65
C ILE A 260 21.30 -26.72 -7.07
N ASP A 261 21.92 -26.10 -8.08
CA ASP A 261 23.29 -26.39 -8.46
C ASP A 261 24.26 -26.11 -7.30
N GLU A 262 24.96 -27.16 -6.84
CA GLU A 262 25.86 -27.10 -5.69
C GLU A 262 27.09 -26.22 -5.97
N ALA A 263 27.53 -26.11 -7.22
CA ALA A 263 28.64 -25.22 -7.59
C ALA A 263 28.25 -23.74 -7.41
N PHE A 264 27.05 -23.38 -7.88
CA PHE A 264 26.48 -22.04 -7.69
C PHE A 264 26.31 -21.67 -6.21
N ARG A 265 25.83 -22.63 -5.40
CA ARG A 265 25.67 -22.49 -3.95
C ARG A 265 26.99 -22.18 -3.26
N GLN A 266 28.04 -22.92 -3.61
CA GLN A 266 29.37 -22.69 -3.05
C GLN A 266 29.91 -21.30 -3.41
N GLU A 267 29.77 -20.85 -4.67
CA GLU A 267 30.20 -19.52 -5.10
C GLU A 267 29.43 -18.39 -4.37
N SER A 268 28.10 -18.48 -4.30
CA SER A 268 27.26 -17.48 -3.64
C SER A 268 27.51 -17.43 -2.14
N SER A 269 27.61 -18.60 -1.51
CA SER A 269 27.95 -18.70 -0.09
C SER A 269 29.34 -18.15 0.20
N GLU A 270 30.36 -18.51 -0.60
CA GLU A 270 31.71 -17.95 -0.43
C GLU A 270 31.75 -16.44 -0.63
N TYR A 271 31.03 -15.92 -1.62
CA TYR A 271 30.95 -14.47 -1.86
C TYR A 271 30.33 -13.75 -0.67
N LEU A 272 29.16 -14.21 -0.21
CA LEU A 272 28.45 -13.64 0.94
C LEU A 272 29.24 -13.83 2.23
N LYS A 273 29.88 -14.98 2.42
CA LYS A 273 30.72 -15.30 3.59
C LYS A 273 31.96 -14.43 3.62
N ARG A 274 32.73 -14.32 2.54
CA ARG A 274 33.91 -13.42 2.48
C ARG A 274 33.50 -11.97 2.73
N TRP A 275 32.30 -11.59 2.30
CA TRP A 275 31.79 -10.25 2.55
C TRP A 275 31.30 -10.06 4.00
N PHE A 276 30.66 -11.07 4.60
CA PHE A 276 30.32 -11.10 6.03
C PHE A 276 31.56 -11.20 6.93
N GLU A 277 32.62 -11.89 6.53
CA GLU A 277 33.89 -11.98 7.27
C GLU A 277 34.66 -10.67 7.27
N LYS A 278 34.52 -9.86 6.21
CA LYS A 278 34.96 -8.45 6.22
C LYS A 278 34.14 -7.57 7.18
N TYR A 279 33.00 -8.08 7.66
CA TYR A 279 32.09 -7.46 8.60
C TYR A 279 32.51 -7.74 10.06
N THR A 280 33.80 -7.67 10.38
CA THR A 280 34.29 -7.79 11.75
C THR A 280 33.79 -6.61 12.59
N LEU A 281 32.99 -6.90 13.61
CA LEU A 281 32.54 -5.96 14.63
C LEU A 281 33.77 -5.43 15.39
N GLY A 282 34.08 -4.14 15.22
CA GLY A 282 35.16 -3.49 15.95
C GLY A 282 34.84 -3.30 17.43
N GLU A 283 35.88 -3.14 18.26
CA GLU A 283 35.72 -2.81 19.68
C GLU A 283 34.87 -1.54 19.89
N VAL A 284 34.06 -1.59 20.95
CA VAL A 284 33.03 -0.60 21.32
C VAL A 284 33.48 0.86 21.15
N LEU A 285 32.77 1.53 20.23
CA LEU A 285 32.60 2.96 19.96
C LEU A 285 33.26 3.91 20.99
N LYS A 286 34.42 4.47 20.66
CA LYS A 286 35.06 5.58 21.42
C LYS A 286 34.63 6.95 20.89
N ALA A 287 33.33 7.21 20.73
CA ALA A 287 32.85 8.42 20.07
C ALA A 287 32.77 9.65 20.99
N GLN A 288 33.88 10.11 21.57
CA GLN A 288 33.93 11.45 22.19
C GLN A 288 34.49 12.44 21.15
N GLY A 289 33.69 12.85 20.15
CA GLY A 289 34.22 13.79 19.15
C GLY A 289 33.35 14.17 17.95
N LEU A 290 32.18 13.56 17.73
CA LEU A 290 31.45 13.73 16.47
C LEU A 290 30.65 15.05 16.35
N GLY A 291 30.62 15.92 17.36
CA GLY A 291 30.01 17.26 17.27
C GLY A 291 28.49 17.28 17.03
N LEU A 292 27.81 16.16 17.24
CA LEU A 292 26.37 15.99 17.02
C LEU A 292 25.56 16.84 18.03
N ARG A 293 24.72 17.75 17.54
CA ARG A 293 23.92 18.68 18.37
C ARG A 293 22.56 18.07 18.71
N LYS A 294 22.17 18.09 20.00
CA LYS A 294 20.93 17.48 20.55
C LYS A 294 19.60 17.89 19.91
N GLU A 295 19.58 18.93 19.06
CA GLU A 295 18.35 19.62 18.65
C GLU A 295 17.89 19.31 17.21
N SER A 296 18.61 18.45 16.45
CA SER A 296 18.19 18.11 15.08
C SER A 296 17.14 16.99 15.06
N PRO A 297 16.03 17.11 14.31
CA PRO A 297 15.05 16.03 14.16
C PRO A 297 15.61 14.79 13.44
N THR A 298 16.71 14.92 12.68
CA THR A 298 17.42 13.81 12.04
C THR A 298 18.56 13.23 12.89
N LEU A 299 18.86 13.85 14.04
CA LEU A 299 19.99 13.49 14.91
C LEU A 299 20.02 12.02 15.27
N LEU A 300 18.87 11.40 15.48
CA LEU A 300 18.76 10.03 15.92
C LEU A 300 19.15 9.04 14.82
N VAL A 301 18.67 9.28 13.59
CA VAL A 301 19.04 8.48 12.42
C VAL A 301 20.51 8.70 12.08
N GLU A 302 20.98 9.95 12.17
CA GLU A 302 22.37 10.30 11.97
C GLU A 302 23.29 9.64 13.01
N SER A 303 22.92 9.67 14.29
CA SER A 303 23.70 9.07 15.37
C SER A 303 23.69 7.54 15.27
N ALA A 304 22.58 6.93 14.88
CA ALA A 304 22.51 5.50 14.61
C ALA A 304 23.39 5.11 13.42
N PHE A 305 23.35 5.89 12.34
CA PHE A 305 24.22 5.65 11.20
C PHE A 305 25.70 5.84 11.57
N CYS A 306 26.06 6.85 12.36
CA CYS A 306 27.39 7.01 12.93
C CYS A 306 27.82 5.81 13.75
N ALA A 307 26.95 5.30 14.65
CA ALA A 307 27.21 4.10 15.43
C ALA A 307 27.53 2.91 14.52
N LEU A 308 26.77 2.76 13.42
CA LEU A 308 27.00 1.72 12.42
C LEU A 308 28.33 1.87 11.69
N LEU A 309 28.71 3.08 11.30
CA LEU A 309 29.98 3.27 10.60
C LEU A 309 31.16 2.99 11.53
N LEU A 310 31.10 3.49 12.76
CA LEU A 310 32.14 3.25 13.75
C LEU A 310 32.23 1.78 14.17
N SER A 311 31.12 1.05 14.33
CA SER A 311 31.16 -0.38 14.65
C SER A 311 31.73 -1.24 13.50
N ARG A 312 31.72 -0.71 12.27
CA ARG A 312 32.40 -1.27 11.09
C ARG A 312 33.89 -0.94 11.03
N GLY A 313 34.45 -0.36 12.09
CA GLY A 313 35.87 -0.03 12.19
C GLY A 313 36.30 1.19 11.37
N LEU A 314 35.35 1.99 10.86
CA LEU A 314 35.71 3.27 10.23
C LEU A 314 36.26 4.22 11.28
N ARG A 315 37.32 4.94 10.92
CA ARG A 315 37.91 5.96 11.79
C ARG A 315 36.98 7.16 11.87
N GLU A 316 37.01 7.89 12.98
CA GLU A 316 36.15 9.07 13.19
C GLU A 316 36.19 10.08 12.04
N LYS A 317 37.38 10.32 11.47
CA LYS A 317 37.53 11.21 10.30
C LYS A 317 36.77 10.72 9.06
N GLU A 318 36.71 9.42 8.86
CA GLU A 318 35.99 8.79 7.73
C GLU A 318 34.48 8.85 7.96
N VAL A 319 34.04 8.66 9.21
CA VAL A 319 32.64 8.81 9.61
C VAL A 319 32.18 10.25 9.43
N LEU A 320 32.93 11.23 9.95
CA LEU A 320 32.62 12.66 9.77
C LEU A 320 32.52 13.05 8.30
N TRP A 321 33.47 12.59 7.48
CA TRP A 321 33.42 12.82 6.04
C TRP A 321 32.18 12.22 5.38
N ALA A 322 31.84 10.97 5.73
CA ALA A 322 30.65 10.30 5.20
C ALA A 322 29.36 11.04 5.60
N MET A 323 29.26 11.46 6.86
CA MET A 323 28.10 12.21 7.36
C MET A 323 27.93 13.56 6.65
N ASP A 324 29.01 14.32 6.52
CA ASP A 324 28.99 15.60 5.80
C ASP A 324 28.62 15.40 4.33
N PHE A 325 29.22 14.41 3.66
CA PHE A 325 28.89 14.05 2.29
C PHE A 325 27.41 13.68 2.13
N LEU A 326 26.85 12.87 3.03
CA LEU A 326 25.46 12.40 2.95
C LEU A 326 24.43 13.47 3.28
N SER A 327 24.79 14.41 4.15
CA SER A 327 23.95 15.57 4.49
C SER A 327 23.61 16.41 3.25
N GLN A 328 24.54 16.52 2.29
CA GLN A 328 24.37 17.24 1.02
C GLN A 328 23.22 16.66 0.17
N PHE A 329 22.90 15.38 0.36
CA PHE A 329 21.84 14.66 -0.35
C PHE A 329 20.57 14.46 0.49
N LYS A 330 20.50 15.04 1.70
CA LYS A 330 19.36 14.93 2.63
C LYS A 330 18.96 13.47 2.93
N VAL A 331 19.93 12.56 2.93
CA VAL A 331 19.70 11.10 3.09
C VAL A 331 18.94 10.76 4.37
N PHE A 332 19.26 11.42 5.48
CA PHE A 332 18.64 11.15 6.78
C PHE A 332 17.22 11.73 6.93
N GLY A 333 16.75 12.52 5.96
CA GLY A 333 15.35 12.95 5.87
C GLY A 333 14.45 12.00 5.08
N CYS A 334 15.01 10.93 4.48
CA CYS A 334 14.26 9.99 3.66
C CYS A 334 13.59 8.91 4.53
N SER A 335 12.27 8.74 4.40
CA SER A 335 11.50 7.74 5.14
C SER A 335 11.43 6.35 4.51
N SER A 336 11.94 6.17 3.29
CA SER A 336 11.90 4.88 2.60
C SER A 336 13.08 4.67 1.64
N PHE A 337 13.38 3.40 1.38
CA PHE A 337 14.51 2.96 0.55
C PHE A 337 14.44 3.47 -0.89
N GLY A 338 13.26 3.41 -1.52
CA GLY A 338 13.05 3.89 -2.88
C GLY A 338 13.16 5.41 -3.06
N LYS A 339 13.29 6.17 -1.96
CA LYS A 339 13.47 7.64 -2.01
C LYS A 339 14.93 8.08 -1.88
N LEU A 340 15.86 7.14 -1.62
CA LEU A 340 17.27 7.48 -1.52
C LEU A 340 17.86 7.75 -2.91
N PRO A 341 18.56 8.89 -3.12
CA PRO A 341 19.10 9.26 -4.43
C PRO A 341 20.41 8.52 -4.75
N PHE A 342 20.39 7.19 -4.73
CA PHE A 342 21.59 6.33 -4.83
C PHE A 342 22.45 6.64 -6.04
N GLU A 343 21.85 6.87 -7.21
CA GLU A 343 22.59 7.21 -8.44
C GLU A 343 23.39 8.50 -8.29
N ARG A 344 22.81 9.52 -7.65
CA ARG A 344 23.48 10.81 -7.41
C ARG A 344 24.60 10.67 -6.39
N ILE A 345 24.36 9.91 -5.32
CA ILE A 345 25.36 9.63 -4.28
C ILE A 345 26.54 8.86 -4.90
N ALA A 346 26.26 7.80 -5.67
CA ALA A 346 27.28 6.99 -6.33
C ALA A 346 28.08 7.78 -7.37
N GLY A 347 27.42 8.62 -8.16
CA GLY A 347 28.07 9.51 -9.13
C GLY A 347 29.01 10.51 -8.45
N ALA A 348 28.55 11.16 -7.39
CA ALA A 348 29.36 12.10 -6.61
C ALA A 348 30.53 11.42 -5.88
N LEU A 349 30.35 10.18 -5.41
CA LEU A 349 31.41 9.41 -4.76
C LEU A 349 32.55 9.08 -5.74
N LYS A 350 32.21 8.66 -6.97
CA LYS A 350 33.18 8.39 -8.04
C LYS A 350 34.03 9.62 -8.37
N GLN A 351 33.42 10.80 -8.40
CA GLN A 351 34.13 12.05 -8.70
C GLN A 351 35.10 12.47 -7.58
N LYS A 352 34.75 12.20 -6.31
CA LYS A 352 35.58 12.59 -5.15
C LYS A 352 36.69 11.57 -4.81
N GLY A 353 36.78 10.44 -5.51
CA GLY A 353 37.80 9.40 -5.25
C GLY A 353 37.69 8.78 -3.85
N GLY A 354 36.50 8.82 -3.24
CA GLY A 354 36.27 8.35 -1.87
C GLY A 354 36.17 6.83 -1.75
N SER A 355 36.48 6.30 -0.56
CA SER A 355 36.27 4.89 -0.23
C SER A 355 34.77 4.54 -0.20
N PHE A 356 34.41 3.41 -0.81
CA PHE A 356 33.04 2.87 -0.81
C PHE A 356 32.63 2.22 0.52
N ALA A 357 33.53 2.12 1.51
CA ALA A 357 33.32 1.32 2.71
C ALA A 357 32.06 1.67 3.52
N TRP A 358 31.65 2.95 3.53
CA TRP A 358 30.40 3.37 4.19
C TRP A 358 29.18 3.33 3.26
N PHE A 359 29.35 3.27 1.94
CA PHE A 359 28.22 3.33 0.99
C PHE A 359 27.27 2.15 1.19
N GLU A 360 27.82 0.98 1.49
CA GLU A 360 27.05 -0.23 1.84
C GLU A 360 26.19 -0.03 3.09
N ALA A 361 26.59 0.84 4.01
CA ALA A 361 25.84 1.12 5.23
C ALA A 361 24.52 1.84 4.92
N LEU A 362 24.43 2.57 3.80
CA LEU A 362 23.22 3.32 3.41
C LEU A 362 21.98 2.45 3.32
N VAL A 363 22.18 1.15 3.08
CA VAL A 363 21.09 0.18 3.02
C VAL A 363 20.24 0.16 4.30
N TYR A 364 20.85 0.54 5.42
CA TYR A 364 20.20 0.55 6.74
C TYR A 364 19.42 1.84 7.03
N VAL A 365 19.69 2.95 6.36
CA VAL A 365 19.08 4.26 6.70
C VAL A 365 17.55 4.21 6.76
N PRO A 366 16.83 3.60 5.78
CA PRO A 366 15.37 3.52 5.83
C PRO A 366 14.86 2.60 6.95
N MET A 367 15.57 1.52 7.24
CA MET A 367 15.23 0.62 8.36
C MET A 367 15.36 1.34 9.70
N LEU A 368 16.42 2.15 9.85
CA LEU A 368 16.67 2.93 11.05
C LEU A 368 15.55 3.94 11.29
N ALA A 369 15.14 4.67 10.25
CA ALA A 369 14.04 5.63 10.35
C ALA A 369 12.73 4.97 10.85
N GLY A 370 12.42 3.75 10.38
CA GLY A 370 11.21 3.03 10.76
C GLY A 370 11.23 2.44 12.18
N LYS A 371 12.40 2.04 12.71
CA LYS A 371 12.51 1.38 14.02
C LYS A 371 12.97 2.30 15.15
N MET A 372 13.41 3.52 14.82
CA MET A 372 13.86 4.51 15.81
C MET A 372 12.88 4.74 16.97
N PRO A 373 11.55 4.84 16.77
CA PRO A 373 10.61 5.09 17.87
C PRO A 373 10.63 4.03 18.98
N GLN A 374 11.07 2.80 18.67
CA GLN A 374 11.10 1.69 19.63
C GLN A 374 12.35 1.71 20.52
N VAL A 375 13.47 2.19 19.98
CA VAL A 375 14.77 2.23 20.69
C VAL A 375 15.00 3.58 21.37
N LEU A 376 14.32 4.63 20.88
CA LEU A 376 14.51 6.00 21.34
C LEU A 376 14.34 6.20 22.85
N PRO A 377 13.30 5.68 23.53
CA PRO A 377 13.12 5.91 24.96
C PRO A 377 14.32 5.42 25.77
N LYS A 378 14.79 4.20 25.49
CA LYS A 378 15.93 3.57 26.16
C LYS A 378 17.24 4.27 25.82
N ALA A 379 17.43 4.69 24.57
CA ALA A 379 18.64 5.41 24.17
C ALA A 379 18.74 6.79 24.85
N LEU A 380 17.63 7.50 25.05
CA LEU A 380 17.61 8.80 25.72
C LEU A 380 17.93 8.73 27.23
N GLU A 381 17.79 7.55 27.84
CA GLU A 381 18.16 7.31 29.23
C GLU A 381 19.67 7.09 29.43
N ALA A 382 20.45 6.99 28.35
CA ALA A 382 21.90 6.79 28.41
C ALA A 382 22.62 7.91 29.18
N HIS A 383 23.55 7.53 30.05
CA HIS A 383 24.35 8.45 30.87
C HIS A 383 25.39 9.22 30.06
N ASP A 384 25.90 8.61 28.99
CA ASP A 384 26.84 9.23 28.07
C ASP A 384 26.57 8.85 26.61
N PHE A 385 27.29 9.51 25.70
CA PHE A 385 27.11 9.28 24.26
C PHE A 385 27.62 7.90 23.81
N LYS A 386 28.54 7.28 24.55
CA LYS A 386 29.02 5.94 24.24
C LYS A 386 27.95 4.90 24.55
N GLU A 387 27.31 5.01 25.70
CA GLU A 387 26.17 4.20 26.09
C GLU A 387 24.99 4.41 25.13
N PHE A 388 24.71 5.67 24.75
CA PHE A 388 23.70 5.99 23.73
C PHE A 388 23.96 5.21 22.44
N LEU A 389 25.17 5.29 21.88
CA LEU A 389 25.49 4.59 20.64
C LEU A 389 25.50 3.07 20.83
N SER A 390 25.86 2.57 22.01
CA SER A 390 25.83 1.13 22.32
C SER A 390 24.40 0.60 22.31
N ILE A 391 23.46 1.30 22.94
CA ILE A 391 22.03 0.93 22.96
C ILE A 391 21.46 0.97 21.54
N VAL A 392 21.79 2.02 20.80
CA VAL A 392 21.38 2.16 19.40
C VAL A 392 21.98 1.03 18.55
N TRP A 393 23.23 0.64 18.79
CA TRP A 393 23.88 -0.48 18.11
C TRP A 393 23.22 -1.83 18.40
N SER A 394 23.11 -2.19 19.69
CA SER A 394 22.57 -3.49 20.11
C SER A 394 21.11 -3.66 19.71
N ASP A 395 20.32 -2.59 19.79
CA ASP A 395 18.86 -2.71 19.64
C ASP A 395 18.41 -2.47 18.18
N LEU A 396 19.16 -1.68 17.39
CA LEU A 396 18.82 -1.43 15.98
C LEU A 396 19.65 -2.23 14.97
N PHE A 397 20.89 -2.62 15.27
CA PHE A 397 21.79 -3.16 14.25
C PHE A 397 22.23 -4.59 14.49
N GLU A 398 22.61 -4.95 15.71
CA GLU A 398 23.09 -6.30 16.04
C GLU A 398 22.13 -7.41 15.53
N PRO A 399 20.79 -7.29 15.66
CA PRO A 399 19.87 -8.31 15.17
C PRO A 399 19.79 -8.41 13.63
N TYR A 400 20.24 -7.38 12.91
CA TYR A 400 20.15 -7.27 11.45
C TYR A 400 21.50 -7.29 10.75
N ALA A 401 22.62 -7.30 11.49
CA ALA A 401 23.95 -7.39 10.93
C ALA A 401 24.12 -8.64 10.01
N PRO A 402 23.60 -9.83 10.37
CA PRO A 402 23.63 -10.99 9.47
C PRO A 402 22.82 -10.81 8.18
N LEU A 403 21.88 -9.85 8.14
CA LEU A 403 21.05 -9.57 6.98
C LEU A 403 21.65 -8.50 6.05
N ALA A 404 22.68 -7.76 6.47
CA ALA A 404 23.37 -6.76 5.64
C ALA A 404 23.63 -7.29 4.24
N PRO A 405 24.15 -8.53 4.12
CA PRO A 405 24.59 -8.96 2.83
C PRO A 405 23.49 -9.11 1.79
N PHE A 406 22.34 -9.59 2.24
CA PHE A 406 21.18 -9.82 1.39
C PHE A 406 20.53 -8.51 0.97
N TYR A 407 20.43 -7.54 1.88
CA TYR A 407 19.87 -6.22 1.57
C TYR A 407 20.71 -5.45 0.55
N PHE A 408 22.04 -5.54 0.63
CA PHE A 408 22.90 -4.88 -0.34
C PHE A 408 22.88 -5.59 -1.70
N ALA A 409 22.86 -6.93 -1.71
CA ALA A 409 22.64 -7.68 -2.95
C ALA A 409 21.30 -7.25 -3.58
N ARG A 410 20.24 -7.06 -2.80
CA ARG A 410 18.97 -6.53 -3.29
C ARG A 410 19.11 -5.14 -3.91
N LEU A 411 19.84 -4.23 -3.26
CA LEU A 411 20.13 -2.90 -3.81
C LEU A 411 20.85 -2.97 -5.15
N LEU A 412 21.94 -3.75 -5.22
CA LEU A 412 22.71 -3.90 -6.45
C LEU A 412 21.87 -4.53 -7.56
N LEU A 413 20.97 -5.45 -7.21
CA LEU A 413 20.02 -6.05 -8.13
C LEU A 413 19.03 -5.03 -8.68
N ASP A 414 18.41 -4.24 -7.81
CA ASP A 414 17.44 -3.21 -8.21
C ASP A 414 18.10 -2.12 -9.08
N LEU A 415 19.40 -1.86 -8.88
CA LEU A 415 20.21 -0.97 -9.73
C LEU A 415 20.68 -1.63 -11.05
N GLY A 416 20.40 -2.92 -11.28
CA GLY A 416 20.86 -3.66 -12.46
C GLY A 416 22.37 -3.91 -12.50
N ILE A 417 23.07 -3.73 -11.38
CA ILE A 417 24.54 -3.87 -11.27
C ILE A 417 24.91 -5.28 -10.80
N LEU A 418 24.04 -5.94 -10.03
CA LEU A 418 24.32 -7.28 -9.54
C LEU A 418 24.27 -8.29 -10.70
N PRO A 419 25.34 -9.08 -10.92
CA PRO A 419 25.34 -10.13 -11.93
C PRO A 419 24.13 -11.05 -11.75
N GLU A 420 23.48 -11.43 -12.86
CA GLU A 420 22.25 -12.23 -12.83
C GLU A 420 22.40 -13.50 -12.00
N ARG A 421 23.55 -14.17 -12.11
CA ARG A 421 23.89 -15.34 -11.29
C ARG A 421 23.77 -15.06 -9.80
N LEU A 422 24.26 -13.92 -9.29
CA LEU A 422 24.21 -13.58 -7.87
C LEU A 422 22.84 -13.06 -7.40
N SER A 423 21.88 -12.92 -8.30
CA SER A 423 20.65 -12.21 -7.98
C SER A 423 19.74 -12.87 -6.95
N ARG A 424 19.93 -14.16 -6.71
CA ARG A 424 19.29 -14.91 -5.62
C ARG A 424 19.67 -14.36 -4.24
N ALA A 425 20.90 -13.87 -4.07
CA ALA A 425 21.32 -13.22 -2.83
C ALA A 425 20.51 -11.95 -2.50
N GLY A 426 19.82 -11.36 -3.49
CA GLY A 426 18.89 -10.26 -3.28
C GLY A 426 17.57 -10.66 -2.63
N PHE A 427 17.32 -11.95 -2.38
CA PHE A 427 16.19 -12.41 -1.59
C PHE A 427 16.52 -12.23 -0.10
N VAL A 428 15.82 -11.33 0.59
CA VAL A 428 16.16 -11.01 1.98
C VAL A 428 15.43 -11.97 2.95
N PRO A 429 16.15 -12.82 3.70
CA PRO A 429 15.54 -13.78 4.63
C PRO A 429 15.14 -13.11 5.95
N SER A 430 14.30 -12.07 5.87
CA SER A 430 13.77 -11.39 7.07
C SER A 430 13.00 -12.36 7.97
N LEU A 431 12.79 -12.00 9.25
CA LEU A 431 12.01 -12.84 10.16
C LEU A 431 10.60 -13.13 9.60
N LEU A 432 9.93 -12.12 9.04
CA LEU A 432 8.60 -12.28 8.44
C LEU A 432 8.63 -13.24 7.23
N VAL A 433 9.66 -13.12 6.39
CA VAL A 433 9.85 -14.00 5.23
C VAL A 433 10.10 -15.43 5.67
N ARG A 434 10.99 -15.65 6.64
CA ARG A 434 11.27 -16.98 7.21
C ARG A 434 10.06 -17.56 7.92
N GLU A 435 9.31 -16.76 8.69
CA GLU A 435 8.08 -17.19 9.35
C GLU A 435 7.03 -17.62 8.33
N ASN A 436 6.84 -16.85 7.26
CA ASN A 436 5.92 -17.22 6.19
C ASN A 436 6.37 -18.50 5.47
N ALA A 437 7.65 -18.60 5.09
CA ALA A 437 8.23 -19.77 4.45
C ALA A 437 8.13 -21.04 5.32
N PHE A 438 8.48 -20.91 6.61
CA PHE A 438 8.36 -21.99 7.59
C PHE A 438 6.91 -22.45 7.67
N ARG A 439 5.96 -21.52 7.84
CA ARG A 439 4.53 -21.85 7.95
C ARG A 439 3.99 -22.65 6.77
N ILE A 440 4.51 -22.49 5.56
CA ILE A 440 4.11 -23.29 4.39
C ILE A 440 5.08 -24.44 4.08
N GLY A 441 5.96 -24.80 5.01
CA GLY A 441 6.88 -25.94 4.90
C GLY A 441 7.97 -25.78 3.85
N LEU A 442 8.34 -24.54 3.49
CA LEU A 442 9.43 -24.30 2.53
C LEU A 442 10.81 -24.28 3.17
N ILE A 443 10.89 -24.09 4.49
CA ILE A 443 12.13 -24.15 5.28
C ILE A 443 11.86 -24.87 6.60
N ASP A 444 12.88 -25.49 7.18
CA ASP A 444 12.76 -26.34 8.36
C ASP A 444 12.70 -25.56 9.69
N GLY A 445 13.04 -24.26 9.69
CA GLY A 445 13.05 -23.45 10.90
C GLY A 445 12.89 -21.94 10.64
N ILE A 446 12.26 -21.24 11.59
CA ILE A 446 12.10 -19.78 11.56
C ILE A 446 13.44 -19.07 11.80
N VAL A 447 14.26 -19.64 12.69
CA VAL A 447 15.56 -19.08 13.08
C VAL A 447 16.65 -19.87 12.39
N ALA A 448 17.57 -19.15 11.75
CA ALA A 448 18.79 -19.72 11.21
C ALA A 448 19.82 -19.86 12.33
N SER A 449 20.47 -21.02 12.42
CA SER A 449 21.50 -21.29 13.44
C SER A 449 22.77 -20.47 13.23
N ASP A 450 23.03 -20.09 11.98
CA ASP A 450 24.23 -19.38 11.55
C ASP A 450 23.97 -18.66 10.21
N PHE A 451 24.99 -17.94 9.73
CA PHE A 451 24.92 -17.23 8.45
C PHE A 451 24.78 -18.16 7.25
N GLN A 452 25.38 -19.36 7.29
CA GLN A 452 25.29 -20.32 6.19
C GLN A 452 23.86 -20.82 6.03
N GLU A 453 23.16 -21.06 7.13
CA GLU A 453 21.75 -21.41 7.13
C GLU A 453 20.88 -20.30 6.52
N LEU A 454 21.18 -19.02 6.77
CA LEU A 454 20.49 -17.90 6.09
C LEU A 454 20.71 -17.93 4.56
N VAL A 455 21.93 -18.23 4.10
CA VAL A 455 22.23 -18.37 2.68
C VAL A 455 21.43 -19.52 2.08
N ARG A 456 21.40 -20.69 2.73
CA ARG A 456 20.62 -21.85 2.28
C ARG A 456 19.13 -21.52 2.16
N GLN A 457 18.56 -20.85 3.16
CA GLN A 457 17.16 -20.45 3.15
C GLN A 457 16.86 -19.44 2.03
N CYS A 458 17.74 -18.46 1.83
CA CYS A 458 17.65 -17.49 0.74
C CYS A 458 17.66 -18.15 -0.65
N GLU A 459 18.58 -19.09 -0.88
CA GLU A 459 18.69 -19.84 -2.13
C GLU A 459 17.46 -20.73 -2.39
N ALA A 460 17.00 -21.45 -1.37
CA ALA A 460 15.81 -22.29 -1.46
C ALA A 460 14.58 -21.44 -1.86
N LEU A 461 14.36 -20.33 -1.16
CA LEU A 461 13.19 -19.48 -1.39
C LEU A 461 13.26 -18.72 -2.72
N SER A 462 14.42 -18.18 -3.08
CA SER A 462 14.59 -17.46 -4.36
C SER A 462 14.44 -18.35 -5.59
N SER A 463 14.66 -19.66 -5.45
CA SER A 463 14.38 -20.63 -6.53
C SER A 463 12.89 -20.84 -6.78
N LEU A 464 12.06 -20.67 -5.75
CA LEU A 464 10.61 -20.83 -5.80
C LEU A 464 9.88 -19.53 -6.14
N PHE A 465 10.46 -18.39 -5.77
CA PHE A 465 9.90 -17.06 -5.99
C PHE A 465 10.90 -16.22 -6.79
N PRO A 466 10.81 -16.21 -8.14
CA PRO A 466 11.70 -15.40 -8.97
C PRO A 466 11.34 -13.90 -8.91
N LYS A 467 12.23 -13.07 -9.49
CA LYS A 467 12.12 -11.60 -9.57
C LYS A 467 10.79 -11.14 -10.20
N PRO A 468 10.34 -9.89 -9.94
CA PRO A 468 11.03 -8.81 -9.20
C PRO A 468 10.62 -8.62 -7.73
N TYR A 469 9.49 -9.20 -7.32
CA TYR A 469 8.99 -9.11 -5.94
C TYR A 469 9.12 -10.48 -5.31
N PHE A 470 10.14 -10.69 -4.50
CA PHE A 470 10.45 -12.00 -3.95
C PHE A 470 9.53 -12.36 -2.76
N GLU A 471 9.26 -11.38 -1.91
CA GLU A 471 8.52 -11.56 -0.66
C GLU A 471 7.00 -11.53 -0.85
N THR A 472 6.50 -10.75 -1.82
CA THR A 472 5.06 -10.61 -2.08
C THR A 472 4.42 -11.95 -2.51
N PRO A 473 4.98 -12.70 -3.49
CA PRO A 473 4.49 -14.02 -3.85
C PRO A 473 4.54 -15.02 -2.70
N LEU A 474 5.56 -14.95 -1.83
CA LEU A 474 5.63 -15.80 -0.65
C LEU A 474 4.52 -15.47 0.36
N ALA A 475 4.22 -14.19 0.58
CA ALA A 475 3.09 -13.79 1.43
C ALA A 475 1.73 -14.23 0.84
N ILE A 476 1.59 -14.17 -0.48
CA ILE A 476 0.42 -14.70 -1.20
C ILE A 476 0.33 -16.22 -1.05
N ALA A 477 1.44 -16.94 -1.24
CA ALA A 477 1.51 -18.39 -1.06
C ALA A 477 1.14 -18.79 0.37
N LYS A 478 1.68 -18.09 1.39
CA LYS A 478 1.28 -18.28 2.79
C LYS A 478 -0.20 -18.05 3.04
N SER A 479 -0.80 -17.08 2.37
CA SER A 479 -2.24 -16.81 2.49
C SER A 479 -3.09 -17.88 1.80
N ALA A 480 -2.58 -18.48 0.72
CA ALA A 480 -3.29 -19.50 -0.06
C ALA A 480 -3.15 -20.92 0.53
N PHE A 481 -1.96 -21.28 1.03
CA PHE A 481 -1.68 -22.59 1.63
C PHE A 481 -1.88 -22.60 3.15
N GLY A 482 -2.05 -21.46 3.80
CA GLY A 482 -2.21 -21.40 5.25
C GLY A 482 -0.98 -21.91 6.01
N CYS A 483 -1.18 -22.45 7.22
CA CYS A 483 -0.11 -23.09 8.00
C CYS A 483 -0.13 -24.61 7.79
N MET A 484 1.02 -25.19 7.46
CA MET A 484 1.24 -26.63 7.23
C MET A 484 1.41 -27.42 8.53
N PHE A 485 1.81 -26.76 9.63
CA PHE A 485 1.98 -27.43 10.93
C PHE A 485 0.69 -27.41 11.76
N ASP A 486 0.46 -28.50 12.51
CA ASP A 486 -0.61 -28.67 13.50
C ASP A 486 -0.40 -27.72 14.68
N CYS A 487 -0.81 -26.47 14.45
CA CYS A 487 -0.57 -25.39 15.37
C CYS A 487 -1.55 -25.54 16.55
N PRO A 488 -1.07 -25.67 17.81
CA PRO A 488 -1.95 -25.74 18.98
C PRO A 488 -2.77 -24.47 19.17
N ARG A 489 -2.38 -23.36 18.53
CA ARG A 489 -3.13 -22.09 18.50
C ARG A 489 -4.13 -21.99 17.34
N LYS A 490 -4.37 -23.05 16.55
CA LYS A 490 -5.25 -22.98 15.38
C LYS A 490 -6.66 -22.47 15.68
N ARG A 491 -7.20 -22.69 16.88
CA ARG A 491 -8.53 -22.17 17.28
C ARG A 491 -8.58 -20.64 17.45
N VAL A 492 -7.47 -20.02 17.82
CA VAL A 492 -7.37 -18.58 18.14
C VAL A 492 -6.50 -17.80 17.15
N CYS A 493 -5.80 -18.48 16.25
CA CYS A 493 -4.97 -17.84 15.24
C CYS A 493 -5.84 -17.18 14.18
N GLU A 494 -5.67 -15.88 13.94
CA GLU A 494 -6.42 -15.12 12.91
C GLU A 494 -6.01 -15.50 11.47
N CYS A 495 -4.93 -16.25 11.29
CA CYS A 495 -4.51 -16.70 9.97
C CYS A 495 -5.45 -17.80 9.43
N PRO A 496 -5.79 -17.78 8.13
CA PRO A 496 -6.45 -18.91 7.48
C PRO A 496 -5.45 -20.08 7.44
N CYS A 497 -5.67 -21.14 8.22
CA CYS A 497 -4.86 -22.35 8.16
C CYS A 497 -5.62 -23.46 7.43
N LEU A 498 -4.93 -24.26 6.60
CA LEU A 498 -5.51 -25.40 5.88
C LEU A 498 -6.22 -26.39 6.84
N GLU A 499 -5.68 -26.55 8.04
CA GLU A 499 -6.32 -27.38 9.05
C GLU A 499 -7.58 -26.77 9.68
N LYS A 500 -7.77 -25.44 9.64
CA LYS A 500 -9.05 -24.86 10.10
C LYS A 500 -10.15 -25.35 9.18
N THR A 501 -9.90 -25.30 7.86
CA THR A 501 -10.81 -25.82 6.84
C THR A 501 -11.07 -27.32 6.99
N GLU A 502 -10.09 -28.13 7.38
CA GLU A 502 -10.28 -29.57 7.62
C GLU A 502 -10.98 -29.90 8.95
N VAL A 503 -10.74 -29.12 10.01
CA VAL A 503 -11.31 -29.36 11.35
C VAL A 503 -12.70 -28.76 11.50
N THR A 504 -13.02 -27.66 10.81
CA THR A 504 -14.36 -27.04 10.90
C THR A 504 -15.41 -27.72 10.03
N GLY A 505 -15.03 -28.64 9.13
CA GLY A 505 -15.98 -29.40 8.31
C GLY A 505 -17.01 -28.52 7.59
N LEU A 506 -16.58 -27.33 7.15
CA LEU A 506 -17.39 -26.37 6.39
C LEU A 506 -16.94 -26.35 4.93
#